data_AF-A0A5C3E7Z9-F1
#
_entry.id   AF-A0A5C3E7Z9-F1
#
_cell.length_a   1.000
_cell.length_b   1.000
_cell.length_c   1.000
_cell.angle_alpha   90.00
_cell.angle_beta   90.00
_cell.angle_gamma   90.00
#
_symmetry.space_group_name_H-M   'P 1'
#
loop_
_entity.id
_entity.type
_entity.pdbx_description
1 polymer ?
#
loop_
_entity_poly.entity_id
_entity_poly.type
_entity_poly.pdbx_seq_one_letter_code
_entity_poly.pdbx_strand_id
1 'polypeptide(L)'
;MPTAIKSTSNTTPVFFFSHGSTMMLGEQSTPAMYWEEMGREAMRRGIKRVIMMGAHWESPSDEILVAANPTNPKKQPVAWVEPSRYVNYKINSSPELANDVVTRLRQNGIKAKTDPELEWIHDTFIILCWMFPATTEHPQGQCPPVTVISGLSVYNAPLLADVGKALRPFRDQDTLIIGTGGTVHNLYRNNWKQITIFRDNFAQPLPPAKWALDFRTEVEDAIVNNTGPALVKAVLRLMRHPLYREAHATDDHYAPLLFVAGAAGSLKDKGKRNKATAECWELQNMCNSQFQFGSW
;
A
#
# COMPACT_ATOMS: atom_id res chain seq x y z
N MET A 1 44.35 -13.69 -4.84
CA MET A 1 43.23 -13.54 -3.89
C MET A 1 41.94 -13.52 -4.72
N PRO A 2 40.93 -14.35 -4.42
CA PRO A 2 39.68 -14.29 -5.16
C PRO A 2 38.96 -13.00 -4.78
N THR A 3 38.66 -12.19 -5.79
CA THR A 3 37.82 -11.00 -5.70
C THR A 3 36.49 -11.41 -5.11
N ALA A 4 36.17 -10.91 -3.92
CA ALA A 4 34.86 -11.10 -3.31
C ALA A 4 33.80 -10.54 -4.26
N ILE A 5 33.01 -11.42 -4.87
CA ILE A 5 31.80 -11.06 -5.59
C ILE A 5 30.91 -10.37 -4.54
N LYS A 6 30.78 -9.04 -4.61
CA LYS A 6 29.73 -8.33 -3.89
C LYS A 6 28.41 -8.93 -4.35
N SER A 7 27.78 -9.72 -3.49
CA SER A 7 26.39 -10.09 -3.62
C SER A 7 25.57 -8.82 -3.44
N THR A 8 25.40 -8.05 -4.52
CA THR A 8 24.37 -7.01 -4.57
C THR A 8 23.05 -7.73 -4.79
N SER A 9 22.43 -8.19 -3.70
CA SER A 9 21.07 -8.70 -3.81
C SER A 9 20.19 -7.55 -4.33
N ASN A 10 19.72 -7.66 -5.56
CA ASN A 10 18.87 -6.68 -6.24
C ASN A 10 17.43 -6.71 -5.70
N THR A 11 17.28 -6.87 -4.38
CA THR A 11 16.00 -7.01 -3.70
C THR A 11 15.40 -5.62 -3.50
N THR A 12 14.27 -5.35 -4.14
CA THR A 12 13.55 -4.09 -3.96
C THR A 12 13.04 -3.90 -2.52
N PRO A 13 12.91 -2.66 -2.02
CA PRO A 13 12.16 -2.40 -0.80
C PRO A 13 10.67 -2.74 -1.00
N VAL A 14 9.96 -2.89 0.12
CA VAL A 14 8.49 -2.93 0.12
C VAL A 14 7.99 -1.62 0.71
N PHE A 15 6.86 -1.12 0.25
CA PHE A 15 6.25 0.09 0.79
C PHE A 15 4.86 -0.18 1.38
N PHE A 16 4.60 0.41 2.53
CA PHE A 16 3.24 0.65 3.00
C PHE A 16 2.95 2.13 2.84
N PHE A 17 1.90 2.44 2.09
CA PHE A 17 1.44 3.81 1.91
C PHE A 17 0.07 3.99 2.54
N SER A 18 -0.01 4.83 3.57
CA SER A 18 -1.32 5.24 4.05
C SER A 18 -1.90 6.24 3.05
N HIS A 19 -2.95 5.87 2.31
CA HIS A 19 -3.45 6.65 1.17
C HIS A 19 -4.36 7.81 1.58
N GLY A 20 -4.89 7.80 2.81
CA GLY A 20 -5.68 8.88 3.39
C GLY A 20 -7.07 9.04 2.78
N SER A 21 -7.61 10.25 2.82
CA SER A 21 -8.87 10.55 2.12
C SER A 21 -8.67 10.63 0.61
N THR A 22 -9.75 10.57 -0.16
CA THR A 22 -9.72 10.78 -1.61
C THR A 22 -9.04 12.10 -2.01
N MET A 23 -9.07 13.11 -1.14
CA MET A 23 -8.47 14.43 -1.38
C MET A 23 -6.93 14.43 -1.34
N MET A 24 -6.28 13.33 -0.94
CA MET A 24 -4.83 13.17 -1.04
C MET A 24 -4.31 13.20 -2.50
N LEU A 25 -5.18 13.04 -3.49
CA LEU A 25 -4.84 13.30 -4.89
C LEU A 25 -4.91 14.79 -5.26
N GLY A 26 -5.67 15.60 -4.53
CA GLY A 26 -5.99 17.00 -4.86
C GLY A 26 -4.86 17.98 -4.52
N GLU A 27 -4.17 17.79 -3.40
CA GLU A 27 -3.17 18.73 -2.90
C GLU A 27 -1.84 18.05 -2.57
N GLN A 28 -0.76 18.83 -2.58
CA GLN A 28 0.55 18.35 -2.16
C GLN A 28 0.57 18.13 -0.64
N SER A 29 1.18 17.04 -0.24
CA SER A 29 1.40 16.67 1.16
C SER A 29 2.74 15.97 1.31
N THR A 30 3.22 15.83 2.55
CA THR A 30 4.44 15.08 2.86
C THR A 30 4.37 13.63 2.34
N PRO A 31 3.27 12.86 2.51
CA PRO A 31 3.10 11.57 1.81
C PRO A 31 3.13 11.65 0.29
N ALA A 32 2.40 12.59 -0.32
CA ALA A 32 2.32 12.71 -1.78
C ALA A 32 3.69 12.98 -2.42
N MET A 33 4.47 13.88 -1.83
CA MET A 33 5.86 14.14 -2.26
C MET A 33 6.75 12.92 -2.10
N TYR A 34 6.56 12.15 -1.03
CA TYR A 34 7.31 10.91 -0.81
C TYR A 34 6.93 9.82 -1.83
N TRP A 35 5.65 9.68 -2.19
CA TRP A 35 5.23 8.77 -3.26
C TRP A 35 5.89 9.16 -4.59
N GLU A 36 5.86 10.44 -4.95
CA GLU A 36 6.52 10.95 -6.15
C GLU A 36 8.03 10.66 -6.13
N GLU A 37 8.70 10.87 -5.00
CA GLU A 37 10.12 10.54 -4.82
C GLU A 37 10.40 9.04 -5.05
N MET A 38 9.60 8.16 -4.43
CA MET A 38 9.77 6.72 -4.59
C MET A 38 9.45 6.23 -5.99
N GLY A 39 8.52 6.88 -6.69
CA GLY A 39 8.25 6.62 -8.10
C GLY A 39 9.41 7.01 -9.02
N ARG A 40 9.99 8.20 -8.82
CA ARG A 40 11.22 8.62 -9.54
C ARG A 40 12.38 7.66 -9.28
N GLU A 41 12.56 7.25 -8.03
CA GLU A 41 13.62 6.30 -7.66
C GLU A 41 13.38 4.90 -8.26
N ALA A 42 12.14 4.43 -8.30
CA ALA A 42 11.76 3.18 -8.96
C ALA A 42 12.11 3.21 -10.46
N MET A 43 11.79 4.31 -11.16
CA MET A 43 12.14 4.48 -12.57
C MET A 43 13.66 4.51 -12.77
N ARG A 44 14.39 5.25 -11.92
CA ARG A 44 15.86 5.33 -11.97
C ARG A 44 16.53 3.96 -11.81
N ARG A 45 15.94 3.06 -11.02
CA ARG A 45 16.45 1.70 -10.80
C ARG A 45 15.95 0.65 -11.79
N GLY A 46 15.13 1.05 -12.77
CA GLY A 46 14.62 0.15 -13.79
C GLY A 46 13.61 -0.86 -13.25
N ILE A 47 12.77 -0.46 -12.30
CA ILE A 47 11.64 -1.29 -11.83
C ILE A 47 10.73 -1.63 -13.00
N LYS A 48 10.42 -2.91 -13.15
CA LYS A 48 9.71 -3.44 -14.32
C LYS A 48 8.24 -3.69 -14.07
N ARG A 49 7.84 -3.87 -12.82
CA ARG A 49 6.51 -4.34 -12.44
C ARG A 49 6.12 -3.80 -11.07
N VAL A 50 4.81 -3.61 -10.83
CA VAL A 50 4.27 -3.21 -9.52
C VAL A 50 3.16 -4.18 -9.10
N ILE A 51 3.22 -4.67 -7.87
CA ILE A 51 2.16 -5.46 -7.25
C ILE A 51 1.62 -4.65 -6.07
N MET A 52 0.32 -4.38 -6.09
CA MET A 52 -0.34 -3.60 -5.03
C MET A 52 -1.37 -4.43 -4.28
N MET A 53 -1.60 -4.12 -3.01
CA MET A 53 -2.81 -4.51 -2.28
C MET A 53 -3.48 -3.25 -1.75
N GLY A 54 -4.73 -3.01 -2.17
CA GLY A 54 -5.57 -1.93 -1.70
C GLY A 54 -6.38 -2.31 -0.46
N ALA A 55 -6.93 -1.30 0.23
CA ALA A 55 -7.85 -1.50 1.35
C ALA A 55 -9.26 -1.81 0.86
N HIS A 56 -9.70 -1.22 -0.26
CA HIS A 56 -11.12 -1.15 -0.61
C HIS A 56 -11.63 -2.27 -1.52
N TRP A 57 -10.76 -3.16 -1.98
CA TRP A 57 -11.16 -4.32 -2.77
C TRP A 57 -10.91 -5.60 -2.00
N GLU A 58 -11.98 -6.21 -1.50
CA GLU A 58 -11.92 -7.38 -0.63
C GLU A 58 -12.61 -8.59 -1.26
N SER A 59 -11.99 -9.77 -1.12
CA SER A 59 -12.64 -11.03 -1.47
C SER A 59 -13.61 -11.45 -0.35
N PRO A 60 -14.82 -11.94 -0.68
CA PRO A 60 -15.80 -12.43 0.29
C PRO A 60 -15.46 -13.83 0.85
N SER A 61 -14.29 -14.38 0.53
CA SER A 61 -13.85 -15.71 0.93
C SER A 61 -12.32 -15.75 1.06
N ASP A 62 -11.76 -16.87 1.54
CA ASP A 62 -10.30 -17.10 1.57
C ASP A 62 -9.65 -17.32 0.18
N GLU A 63 -10.37 -17.09 -0.92
CA GLU A 63 -9.81 -17.09 -2.28
C GLU A 63 -9.39 -15.68 -2.69
N ILE A 64 -8.10 -15.46 -2.90
CA ILE A 64 -7.53 -14.17 -3.31
C ILE A 64 -7.89 -13.84 -4.76
N LEU A 65 -8.34 -12.61 -5.00
CA LEU A 65 -8.59 -12.09 -6.34
C LEU A 65 -7.40 -11.25 -6.80
N VAL A 66 -7.06 -11.34 -8.09
CA VAL A 66 -5.95 -10.59 -8.69
C VAL A 66 -6.40 -9.90 -9.96
N ALA A 67 -6.27 -8.58 -10.03
CA ALA A 67 -6.77 -7.76 -11.13
C ALA A 67 -6.03 -8.06 -12.42
N ALA A 68 -6.70 -8.68 -13.39
CA ALA A 68 -6.15 -8.91 -14.72
C ALA A 68 -6.44 -7.74 -15.65
N ASN A 69 -7.71 -7.28 -15.70
CA ASN A 69 -8.22 -6.27 -16.64
C ASN A 69 -7.57 -6.37 -18.04
N PRO A 70 -7.93 -7.38 -18.86
CA PRO A 70 -7.35 -7.59 -20.20
C PRO A 70 -7.68 -6.49 -21.21
N THR A 71 -8.68 -5.67 -20.90
CA THR A 71 -9.08 -4.48 -21.67
C THR A 71 -8.74 -3.22 -20.87
N ASN A 72 -9.12 -2.03 -21.38
CA ASN A 72 -8.89 -0.78 -20.65
C ASN A 72 -9.58 -0.81 -19.26
N PRO A 73 -8.81 -0.80 -18.15
CA PRO A 73 -9.37 -0.78 -16.81
C PRO A 73 -10.17 0.50 -16.56
N LYS A 74 -11.34 0.35 -15.94
CA LYS A 74 -12.17 1.46 -15.48
C LYS A 74 -11.65 1.96 -14.13
N LYS A 75 -11.93 3.22 -13.79
CA LYS A 75 -11.60 3.85 -12.51
C LYS A 75 -12.86 4.41 -11.89
N GLN A 76 -13.04 4.17 -10.59
CA GLN A 76 -14.11 4.79 -9.83
C GLN A 76 -13.89 6.32 -9.73
N PRO A 77 -14.96 7.12 -9.65
CA PRO A 77 -14.85 8.54 -9.35
C PRO A 77 -14.15 8.80 -8.00
N VAL A 78 -13.31 9.84 -7.95
CA VAL A 78 -12.62 10.27 -6.72
C VAL A 78 -13.41 11.41 -6.09
N ALA A 79 -13.97 11.19 -4.90
CA ALA A 79 -14.74 12.21 -4.22
C ALA A 79 -13.89 13.45 -3.92
N TRP A 80 -14.43 14.64 -4.20
CA TRP A 80 -13.82 15.95 -3.90
C TRP A 80 -12.48 16.22 -4.61
N VAL A 81 -12.18 15.51 -5.69
CA VAL A 81 -11.03 15.77 -6.56
C VAL A 81 -11.50 16.06 -7.97
N GLU A 82 -10.95 17.10 -8.58
CA GLU A 82 -11.23 17.46 -9.97
C GLU A 82 -10.90 16.29 -10.91
N PRO A 83 -11.84 15.80 -11.75
CA PRO A 83 -11.63 14.65 -12.61
C PRO A 83 -10.40 14.77 -13.51
N SER A 84 -10.09 15.99 -13.97
CA SER A 84 -8.91 16.29 -14.79
C SER A 84 -7.59 15.80 -14.19
N ARG A 85 -7.52 15.61 -12.87
CA ARG A 85 -6.34 15.09 -12.15
C ARG A 85 -6.07 13.61 -12.39
N TYR A 86 -7.08 12.81 -12.72
CA TYR A 86 -6.90 11.36 -12.85
C TYR A 86 -7.55 10.75 -14.09
N VAL A 87 -8.55 11.37 -14.73
CA VAL A 87 -9.29 10.72 -15.84
C VAL A 87 -8.39 10.34 -17.00
N ASN A 88 -7.41 11.17 -17.34
CA ASN A 88 -6.47 10.95 -18.45
C ASN A 88 -5.34 9.97 -18.11
N TYR A 89 -5.13 9.66 -16.82
CA TYR A 89 -4.12 8.72 -16.39
C TYR A 89 -4.49 7.29 -16.81
N LYS A 90 -3.69 6.62 -17.63
CA LYS A 90 -3.97 5.24 -18.06
C LYS A 90 -3.35 4.26 -17.07
N ILE A 91 -4.19 3.46 -16.42
CA ILE A 91 -3.71 2.36 -15.59
C ILE A 91 -3.07 1.30 -16.50
N ASN A 92 -1.79 1.00 -16.26
CA ASN A 92 -1.05 0.00 -17.01
C ASN A 92 -1.28 -1.42 -16.43
N SER A 93 -2.54 -1.85 -16.37
CA SER A 93 -2.90 -3.17 -15.84
C SER A 93 -2.25 -4.29 -16.67
N SER A 94 -1.75 -5.33 -16.01
CA SER A 94 -1.03 -6.43 -16.66
C SER A 94 -1.68 -7.79 -16.37
N PRO A 95 -2.44 -8.35 -17.34
CA PRO A 95 -2.97 -9.72 -17.25
C PRO A 95 -1.87 -10.78 -17.10
N GLU A 96 -0.72 -10.57 -17.73
CA GLU A 96 0.44 -11.46 -17.61
C GLU A 96 0.93 -11.50 -16.16
N LEU A 97 1.18 -10.35 -15.55
CA LEU A 97 1.58 -10.27 -14.15
C LEU A 97 0.50 -10.83 -13.21
N ALA A 98 -0.78 -10.59 -13.49
CA ALA A 98 -1.86 -11.16 -12.70
C ALA A 98 -1.83 -12.69 -12.70
N ASN A 99 -1.58 -13.32 -13.86
CA ASN A 99 -1.42 -14.76 -13.98
C ASN A 99 -0.16 -15.29 -13.27
N ASP A 100 0.96 -14.57 -13.35
CA ASP A 100 2.19 -14.89 -12.61
C ASP A 100 1.93 -14.90 -11.10
N VAL A 101 1.23 -13.88 -10.59
CA VAL A 101 0.85 -13.76 -9.17
C VAL A 101 -0.06 -14.91 -8.74
N VAL A 102 -1.13 -15.18 -9.48
CA VAL A 102 -2.05 -16.31 -9.19
C VAL A 102 -1.30 -17.64 -9.18
N THR A 103 -0.41 -17.86 -10.15
CA THR A 103 0.42 -19.07 -10.23
C THR A 103 1.30 -19.20 -8.99
N ARG A 104 1.97 -18.12 -8.58
CA ARG A 104 2.83 -18.11 -7.39
C ARG A 104 2.04 -18.41 -6.11
N LEU A 105 0.86 -17.83 -5.95
CA LEU A 105 -0.01 -18.06 -4.79
C LEU A 105 -0.44 -19.53 -4.72
N ARG A 106 -0.92 -20.09 -5.84
CA ARG A 106 -1.35 -21.49 -5.91
C ARG A 106 -0.22 -22.48 -5.61
N GLN A 107 1.00 -22.20 -6.08
CA GLN A 107 2.19 -23.01 -5.76
C GLN A 107 2.52 -23.03 -4.26
N ASN A 108 2.06 -22.03 -3.49
CA ASN A 108 2.21 -21.95 -2.04
C ASN A 108 0.95 -22.39 -1.29
N GLY A 109 0.00 -23.07 -1.96
CA GLY A 109 -1.23 -23.58 -1.35
C GLY A 109 -2.30 -22.52 -1.09
N ILE A 110 -2.14 -21.29 -1.59
CA ILE A 110 -3.10 -20.20 -1.43
C ILE A 110 -4.09 -20.24 -2.60
N LYS A 111 -5.39 -20.29 -2.28
CA LYS A 111 -6.46 -20.20 -3.29
C LYS A 111 -6.43 -18.81 -3.89
N ALA A 112 -6.33 -18.75 -5.22
CA ALA A 112 -6.32 -17.48 -5.93
C ALA A 112 -6.88 -17.64 -7.34
N LYS A 113 -7.48 -16.57 -7.88
CA LYS A 113 -7.89 -16.46 -9.28
C LYS A 113 -7.77 -15.03 -9.77
N THR A 114 -7.74 -14.87 -11.09
CA THR A 114 -7.79 -13.55 -11.70
C THR A 114 -9.22 -13.00 -11.70
N ASP A 115 -9.36 -11.70 -11.56
CA ASP A 115 -10.58 -10.95 -11.80
C ASP A 115 -10.38 -10.03 -13.03
N PRO A 116 -11.12 -10.25 -14.13
CA PRO A 116 -10.98 -9.43 -15.33
C PRO A 116 -11.73 -8.10 -15.26
N GLU A 117 -12.62 -7.91 -14.28
CA GLU A 117 -13.62 -6.82 -14.26
C GLU A 117 -13.42 -5.78 -13.16
N LEU A 118 -12.37 -5.90 -12.33
CA LEU A 118 -12.08 -4.90 -11.28
C LEU A 118 -12.13 -3.48 -11.84
N GLU A 119 -13.02 -2.66 -11.29
CA GLU A 119 -12.95 -1.22 -11.42
C GLU A 119 -11.96 -0.69 -10.38
N TRP A 120 -10.92 0.00 -10.84
CA TRP A 120 -9.83 0.46 -9.97
C TRP A 120 -10.33 1.53 -9.00
N ILE A 121 -10.04 1.30 -7.73
CA ILE A 121 -10.48 2.13 -6.61
C ILE A 121 -9.34 3.09 -6.21
N HIS A 122 -9.72 4.25 -5.67
CA HIS A 122 -8.83 5.38 -5.42
C HIS A 122 -7.63 5.03 -4.53
N ASP A 123 -7.79 4.15 -3.54
CA ASP A 123 -6.74 3.68 -2.64
C ASP A 123 -5.46 3.24 -3.37
N THR A 124 -5.60 2.66 -4.56
CA THR A 124 -4.46 2.21 -5.38
C THR A 124 -4.05 3.23 -6.42
N PHE A 125 -4.98 3.73 -7.25
CA PHE A 125 -4.56 4.52 -8.41
C PHE A 125 -4.14 5.95 -8.09
N ILE A 126 -4.55 6.54 -6.95
CA ILE A 126 -4.04 7.88 -6.57
C ILE A 126 -2.55 7.84 -6.27
N ILE A 127 -2.09 6.74 -5.65
CA ILE A 127 -0.67 6.49 -5.41
C ILE A 127 0.07 6.42 -6.74
N LEU A 128 -0.46 5.69 -7.72
CA LEU A 128 0.14 5.60 -9.05
C LEU A 128 0.20 6.95 -9.76
N CYS A 129 -0.85 7.78 -9.63
CA CYS A 129 -0.87 9.13 -10.20
C CYS A 129 0.25 10.01 -9.62
N TRP A 130 0.60 9.84 -8.34
CA TRP A 130 1.72 10.55 -7.71
C TRP A 130 3.08 9.93 -8.02
N MET A 131 3.21 8.60 -7.95
CA MET A 131 4.49 7.90 -8.19
C MET A 131 4.94 8.03 -9.65
N PHE A 132 4.02 7.89 -10.59
CA PHE A 132 4.34 7.80 -12.03
C PHE A 132 3.55 8.83 -12.82
N PRO A 133 3.65 10.13 -12.49
CA PRO A 133 2.72 11.15 -12.91
C PRO A 133 2.64 11.27 -14.43
N ALA A 134 1.48 11.69 -14.92
CA ALA A 134 1.34 12.13 -16.29
C ALA A 134 2.15 13.42 -16.49
N THR A 135 2.95 13.45 -17.55
CA THR A 135 3.78 14.61 -17.92
C THR A 135 3.47 15.01 -19.37
N THR A 136 4.06 16.10 -19.84
CA THR A 136 3.96 16.48 -21.27
C THR A 136 4.51 15.38 -22.19
N GLU A 137 5.56 14.66 -21.77
CA GLU A 137 6.17 13.57 -22.54
C GLU A 137 5.39 12.26 -22.39
N HIS A 138 4.78 12.03 -21.23
CA HIS A 138 3.99 10.85 -20.91
C HIS A 138 2.58 11.25 -20.44
N PRO A 139 1.70 11.73 -21.33
CA PRO A 139 0.40 12.30 -20.95
C PRO A 139 -0.58 11.29 -20.34
N GLN A 140 -0.29 10.00 -20.46
CA GLN A 140 -1.07 8.91 -19.89
C GLN A 140 -0.45 8.33 -18.61
N GLY A 141 0.62 8.93 -18.09
CA GLY A 141 1.43 8.35 -17.01
C GLY A 141 2.47 7.37 -17.51
N GLN A 142 3.39 6.99 -16.63
CA GLN A 142 4.55 6.15 -16.95
C GLN A 142 4.71 4.95 -16.01
N CYS A 143 3.62 4.52 -15.38
CA CYS A 143 3.64 3.38 -14.47
C CYS A 143 4.08 2.10 -15.20
N PRO A 144 5.05 1.35 -14.65
CA PRO A 144 5.32 -0.02 -15.12
C PRO A 144 4.07 -0.90 -15.05
N PRO A 145 4.04 -2.03 -15.77
CA PRO A 145 2.99 -3.04 -15.65
C PRO A 145 2.59 -3.30 -14.19
N VAL A 146 1.31 -3.12 -13.86
CA VAL A 146 0.80 -3.17 -12.49
C VAL A 146 -0.36 -4.15 -12.35
N THR A 147 -0.49 -4.79 -11.20
CA THR A 147 -1.70 -5.55 -10.80
C THR A 147 -2.04 -5.23 -9.35
N VAL A 148 -3.32 -5.40 -9.00
CA VAL A 148 -3.84 -5.25 -7.64
C VAL A 148 -4.28 -6.62 -7.13
N ILE A 149 -4.06 -6.87 -5.85
CA ILE A 149 -4.48 -8.06 -5.12
C ILE A 149 -5.54 -7.63 -4.11
N SER A 150 -6.60 -8.42 -4.00
CA SER A 150 -7.67 -8.15 -3.03
C SER A 150 -7.20 -8.37 -1.58
N GLY A 151 -7.77 -7.60 -0.66
CA GLY A 151 -7.87 -7.97 0.76
C GLY A 151 -8.88 -9.10 0.98
N LEU A 152 -9.34 -9.25 2.22
CA LEU A 152 -10.30 -10.26 2.65
C LEU A 152 -11.34 -9.63 3.56
N SER A 153 -12.62 -9.77 3.22
CA SER A 153 -13.70 -9.34 4.12
C SER A 153 -14.03 -10.39 5.20
N VAL A 154 -13.39 -11.57 5.11
CA VAL A 154 -13.42 -12.62 6.13
C VAL A 154 -12.26 -12.45 7.10
N TYR A 155 -12.46 -12.85 8.36
CA TYR A 155 -11.44 -12.72 9.40
C TYR A 155 -10.32 -13.76 9.25
N ASN A 156 -9.36 -13.47 8.38
CA ASN A 156 -8.18 -14.31 8.14
C ASN A 156 -6.91 -13.48 7.92
N ALA A 157 -6.58 -12.64 8.89
CA ALA A 157 -5.36 -11.83 8.90
C ALA A 157 -4.05 -12.61 8.62
N PRO A 158 -3.83 -13.82 9.15
CA PRO A 158 -2.63 -14.60 8.84
C PRO A 158 -2.47 -14.92 7.34
N LEU A 159 -3.58 -15.18 6.63
CA LEU A 159 -3.54 -15.46 5.20
C LEU A 159 -2.96 -14.29 4.39
N LEU A 160 -3.26 -13.04 4.77
CA LEU A 160 -2.70 -11.85 4.10
C LEU A 160 -1.17 -11.77 4.27
N ALA A 161 -0.64 -12.14 5.43
CA ALA A 161 0.81 -12.24 5.62
C ALA A 161 1.42 -13.39 4.80
N ASP A 162 0.73 -14.52 4.68
CA ASP A 162 1.16 -15.64 3.84
C ASP A 162 1.14 -15.29 2.34
N VAL A 163 0.17 -14.50 1.87
CA VAL A 163 0.14 -13.91 0.52
C VAL A 163 1.40 -13.08 0.28
N GLY A 164 1.71 -12.16 1.21
CA GLY A 164 2.94 -11.36 1.12
C GLY A 164 4.20 -12.21 1.05
N LYS A 165 4.29 -13.23 1.92
CA LYS A 165 5.43 -14.16 1.95
C LYS A 165 5.57 -14.94 0.65
N ALA A 166 4.47 -15.41 0.06
CA ALA A 166 4.46 -16.12 -1.21
C ALA A 166 4.92 -15.23 -2.38
N LEU A 167 4.63 -13.93 -2.33
CA LEU A 167 4.98 -12.97 -3.38
C LEU A 167 6.34 -12.27 -3.17
N ARG A 168 6.95 -12.40 -1.99
CA ARG A 168 8.30 -11.88 -1.73
C ARG A 168 9.31 -12.13 -2.87
N PRO A 169 9.40 -13.31 -3.52
CA PRO A 169 10.41 -13.55 -4.56
C PRO A 169 10.35 -12.59 -5.76
N PHE A 170 9.20 -11.95 -6.02
CA PHE A 170 9.10 -10.92 -7.05
C PHE A 170 10.00 -9.71 -6.76
N ARG A 171 10.29 -9.43 -5.48
CA ARG A 171 11.23 -8.35 -5.10
C ARG A 171 12.64 -8.56 -5.63
N ASP A 172 13.03 -9.81 -5.83
CA ASP A 172 14.33 -10.18 -6.40
C ASP A 172 14.30 -10.15 -7.96
N GLN A 173 13.17 -9.72 -8.55
CA GLN A 173 12.87 -9.69 -9.99
C GLN A 173 12.41 -8.29 -10.43
N ASP A 174 13.04 -7.23 -9.92
CA ASP A 174 12.76 -5.82 -10.25
C ASP A 174 11.27 -5.44 -10.10
N THR A 175 10.56 -6.10 -9.17
CA THR A 175 9.15 -5.83 -8.91
C THR A 175 9.00 -5.06 -7.60
N LEU A 176 8.24 -3.98 -7.64
CA LEU A 176 7.90 -3.22 -6.46
C LEU A 176 6.62 -3.78 -5.83
N ILE A 177 6.64 -4.01 -4.52
CA ILE A 177 5.46 -4.44 -3.75
C ILE A 177 5.00 -3.28 -2.87
N ILE A 178 3.71 -2.94 -2.97
CA ILE A 178 3.09 -1.83 -2.25
C ILE A 178 1.80 -2.31 -1.57
N GLY A 179 1.60 -1.94 -0.31
CA GLY A 179 0.29 -2.01 0.36
C GLY A 179 -0.23 -0.61 0.56
N THR A 180 -1.51 -0.36 0.24
CA THR A 180 -2.13 0.97 0.39
C THR A 180 -3.30 0.91 1.37
N GLY A 181 -3.16 1.55 2.53
CA GLY A 181 -4.16 1.46 3.61
C GLY A 181 -4.18 2.70 4.50
N GLY A 182 -4.19 2.51 5.82
CA GLY A 182 -4.12 3.58 6.81
C GLY A 182 -3.49 3.12 8.13
N THR A 183 -2.73 3.99 8.78
CA THR A 183 -2.13 3.69 10.09
C THR A 183 -3.15 3.86 11.21
N VAL A 184 -3.91 4.95 11.16
CA VAL A 184 -5.12 5.17 11.97
C VAL A 184 -6.23 5.56 11.01
N HIS A 185 -7.28 4.74 10.91
CA HIS A 185 -8.36 4.93 9.97
C HIS A 185 -9.71 4.47 10.55
N ASN A 186 -10.31 5.35 11.37
CA ASN A 186 -11.67 5.16 11.88
C ASN A 186 -12.54 6.34 11.49
N LEU A 187 -13.33 6.17 10.42
CA LEU A 187 -14.20 7.21 9.87
C LEU A 187 -15.25 7.70 10.88
N TYR A 188 -15.68 6.86 11.83
CA TYR A 188 -16.62 7.25 12.90
C TYR A 188 -15.99 8.14 13.96
N ARG A 189 -14.66 8.20 14.03
CA ARG A 189 -13.89 9.00 14.99
C ARG A 189 -13.31 10.27 14.37
N ASN A 190 -13.47 10.48 13.07
CA ASN A 190 -12.95 11.64 12.36
C ASN A 190 -13.85 12.88 12.49
N ASN A 191 -13.24 14.06 12.32
CA ASN A 191 -13.95 15.33 12.22
C ASN A 191 -14.15 15.72 10.76
N TRP A 192 -15.39 15.61 10.30
CA TRP A 192 -15.77 15.81 8.89
C TRP A 192 -16.05 17.27 8.52
N LYS A 193 -16.11 18.19 9.50
CA LYS A 193 -16.55 19.57 9.24
C LYS A 193 -15.66 20.27 8.20
N GLN A 194 -14.34 20.08 8.31
CA GLN A 194 -13.40 20.82 7.48
C GLN A 194 -13.44 20.38 6.01
N ILE A 195 -13.39 19.07 5.76
CA ILE A 195 -13.47 18.51 4.41
C ILE A 195 -14.82 18.76 3.73
N THR A 196 -15.92 18.74 4.51
CA THR A 196 -17.27 18.86 3.94
C THR A 196 -17.65 20.32 3.64
N ILE A 197 -17.30 21.26 4.52
CA ILE A 197 -17.68 22.67 4.39
C ILE A 197 -16.64 23.46 3.59
N PHE A 198 -15.36 23.23 3.86
CA PHE A 198 -14.27 24.08 3.36
C PHE A 198 -13.40 23.41 2.30
N ARG A 199 -13.63 22.12 2.00
CA ARG A 199 -12.77 21.32 1.11
C ARG A 199 -11.32 21.29 1.59
N ASP A 200 -11.14 21.30 2.92
CA ASP A 200 -9.83 21.24 3.55
C ASP A 200 -9.72 19.95 4.38
N ASN A 201 -9.06 18.95 3.80
CA ASN A 201 -8.81 17.66 4.44
C ASN A 201 -7.67 17.72 5.48
N PHE A 202 -6.79 18.73 5.39
CA PHE A 202 -5.61 18.90 6.24
C PHE A 202 -5.82 19.86 7.42
N ALA A 203 -6.94 20.58 7.47
CA ALA A 203 -7.26 21.44 8.59
C ALA A 203 -7.27 20.64 9.92
N GLN A 204 -6.43 21.07 10.85
CA GLN A 204 -6.29 20.52 12.20
C GLN A 204 -6.73 21.55 13.25
N PRO A 205 -8.05 21.83 13.38
CA PRO A 205 -8.54 22.82 14.35
C PRO A 205 -8.28 22.42 15.80
N LEU A 206 -8.09 21.12 16.04
CA LEU A 206 -7.70 20.52 17.30
C LEU A 206 -6.62 19.48 17.02
N PRO A 207 -5.74 19.18 18.00
CA PRO A 207 -4.78 18.09 17.83
C PRO A 207 -5.52 16.74 17.66
N PRO A 208 -4.86 15.74 17.05
CA PRO A 208 -5.36 14.38 17.06
C PRO A 208 -5.59 13.89 18.49
N ALA A 209 -6.62 13.06 18.67
CA ALA A 209 -6.95 12.50 19.97
C ALA A 209 -5.83 11.60 20.48
N LYS A 210 -5.66 11.54 21.81
CA LYS A 210 -4.58 10.77 22.46
C LYS A 210 -4.55 9.30 22.00
N TRP A 211 -5.70 8.63 21.92
CA TRP A 211 -5.77 7.24 21.47
C TRP A 211 -5.23 7.04 20.05
N ALA A 212 -5.39 8.04 19.17
CA ALA A 212 -4.93 7.99 17.79
C ALA A 212 -3.40 8.13 17.74
N LEU A 213 -2.85 9.10 18.50
CA LEU A 213 -1.41 9.30 18.66
C LEU A 213 -0.72 8.08 19.27
N ASP A 214 -1.31 7.52 20.33
CA ASP A 214 -0.79 6.33 21.01
C ASP A 214 -0.76 5.14 20.03
N PHE A 215 -1.87 4.83 19.34
CA PHE A 215 -1.91 3.70 18.40
C PHE A 215 -0.97 3.92 17.21
N ARG A 216 -0.88 5.13 16.68
CA ARG A 216 0.09 5.50 15.63
C ARG A 216 1.54 5.25 16.09
N THR A 217 1.86 5.50 17.35
CA THR A 217 3.19 5.23 17.92
C THR A 217 3.45 3.73 17.98
N GLU A 218 2.48 2.94 18.44
CA GLU A 218 2.58 1.48 18.48
C GLU A 218 2.77 0.86 17.09
N VAL A 219 2.11 1.40 16.06
CA VAL A 219 2.32 0.96 14.67
C VAL A 219 3.73 1.25 14.19
N GLU A 220 4.24 2.47 14.42
CA GLU A 220 5.62 2.80 14.05
C GLU A 220 6.63 1.92 14.78
N ASP A 221 6.48 1.74 16.09
CA ASP A 221 7.39 0.92 16.88
C ASP A 221 7.36 -0.55 16.45
N ALA A 222 6.17 -1.09 16.15
CA ALA A 222 6.05 -2.45 15.63
C ALA A 222 6.79 -2.62 14.30
N ILE A 223 6.83 -1.59 13.46
CA ILE A 223 7.48 -1.64 12.15
C ILE A 223 8.99 -1.36 12.25
N VAL A 224 9.39 -0.27 12.89
CA VAL A 224 10.78 0.23 12.90
C VAL A 224 11.67 -0.62 13.80
N ASN A 225 11.14 -1.15 14.91
CA ASN A 225 11.94 -1.94 15.86
C ASN A 225 11.98 -3.44 15.53
N ASN A 226 11.30 -3.90 14.48
CA ASN A 226 11.24 -5.31 14.11
C ASN A 226 11.68 -5.54 12.66
N THR A 227 12.37 -6.64 12.40
CA THR A 227 12.79 -7.05 11.04
C THR A 227 12.62 -8.56 10.87
N GLY A 228 12.54 -9.01 9.60
CA GLY A 228 12.32 -10.42 9.28
C GLY A 228 11.08 -11.00 9.99
N PRO A 229 11.11 -12.24 10.52
CA PRO A 229 9.91 -12.85 11.08
C PRO A 229 9.33 -12.14 12.32
N ALA A 230 10.11 -11.32 13.00
CA ALA A 230 9.61 -10.53 14.13
C ALA A 230 8.64 -9.43 13.67
N LEU A 231 8.84 -8.86 12.47
CA LEU A 231 7.97 -7.85 11.89
C LEU A 231 6.55 -8.39 11.71
N VAL A 232 6.43 -9.57 11.09
CA VAL A 232 5.13 -10.23 10.86
C VAL A 232 4.38 -10.46 12.18
N LYS A 233 5.09 -10.93 13.20
CA LYS A 233 4.52 -11.17 14.53
C LYS A 233 4.07 -9.86 15.21
N ALA A 234 4.86 -8.80 15.12
CA ALA A 234 4.54 -7.51 15.71
C ALA A 234 3.28 -6.90 15.07
N VAL A 235 3.23 -6.87 13.74
CA VAL A 235 2.11 -6.34 12.96
C VAL A 235 0.81 -7.15 13.18
N LEU A 236 0.87 -8.47 13.25
CA LEU A 236 -0.30 -9.30 13.60
C LEU A 236 -0.77 -9.07 15.05
N ARG A 237 0.16 -8.86 15.98
CA ARG A 237 -0.18 -8.65 17.39
C ARG A 237 -0.90 -7.33 17.63
N LEU A 238 -0.62 -6.29 16.84
CA LEU A 238 -1.31 -5.00 16.92
C LEU A 238 -2.82 -5.10 16.71
N MET A 239 -3.32 -6.10 15.97
CA MET A 239 -4.76 -6.35 15.85
C MET A 239 -5.44 -6.73 17.17
N ARG A 240 -4.65 -7.08 18.20
CA ARG A 240 -5.10 -7.37 19.57
C ARG A 240 -4.82 -6.21 20.53
N HIS A 241 -4.26 -5.10 20.05
CA HIS A 241 -4.01 -3.93 20.87
C HIS A 241 -5.35 -3.34 21.37
N PRO A 242 -5.47 -2.88 22.63
CA PRO A 242 -6.72 -2.35 23.16
C PRO A 242 -7.29 -1.18 22.35
N LEU A 243 -6.42 -0.36 21.75
CA LEU A 243 -6.80 0.77 20.90
C LEU A 243 -7.06 0.39 19.44
N TYR A 244 -6.92 -0.89 19.05
CA TYR A 244 -7.04 -1.27 17.65
C TYR A 244 -8.41 -0.92 17.07
N ARG A 245 -9.50 -1.20 17.78
CA ARG A 245 -10.88 -0.87 17.33
C ARG A 245 -11.22 0.61 17.44
N GLU A 246 -10.48 1.36 18.24
CA GLU A 246 -10.54 2.82 18.25
C GLU A 246 -9.89 3.38 16.97
N ALA A 247 -8.75 2.82 16.57
CA ALA A 247 -8.03 3.23 15.37
C ALA A 247 -8.58 2.67 14.05
N HIS A 248 -9.23 1.51 14.07
CA HIS A 248 -9.72 0.78 12.90
C HIS A 248 -11.08 0.15 13.21
N ALA A 249 -12.15 0.78 12.72
CA ALA A 249 -13.50 0.23 12.90
C ALA A 249 -13.66 -1.13 12.20
N THR A 250 -13.06 -1.25 11.02
CA THR A 250 -12.94 -2.45 10.18
C THR A 250 -11.47 -2.71 9.87
N ASP A 251 -11.14 -3.93 9.43
CA ASP A 251 -9.74 -4.34 9.22
C ASP A 251 -9.16 -3.93 7.86
N ASP A 252 -9.99 -3.42 6.96
CA ASP A 252 -9.69 -3.13 5.55
C ASP A 252 -8.47 -2.20 5.36
N HIS A 253 -8.37 -1.11 6.11
CA HIS A 253 -7.22 -0.19 6.00
C HIS A 253 -5.94 -0.70 6.67
N TYR A 254 -6.07 -1.67 7.58
CA TYR A 254 -4.92 -2.30 8.22
C TYR A 254 -4.44 -3.54 7.45
N ALA A 255 -5.31 -4.22 6.71
CA ALA A 255 -5.04 -5.44 5.96
C ALA A 255 -3.81 -5.35 5.02
N PRO A 256 -3.60 -4.26 4.23
CA PRO A 256 -2.41 -4.13 3.39
C PRO A 256 -1.09 -4.11 4.18
N LEU A 257 -1.10 -3.71 5.46
CA LEU A 257 0.08 -3.75 6.33
C LEU A 257 0.49 -5.21 6.63
N LEU A 258 -0.47 -6.11 6.78
CA LEU A 258 -0.22 -7.54 6.98
C LEU A 258 0.48 -8.14 5.75
N PHE A 259 -0.01 -7.78 4.56
CA PHE A 259 0.56 -8.20 3.28
C PHE A 259 2.01 -7.75 3.09
N VAL A 260 2.30 -6.46 3.27
CA VAL A 260 3.68 -5.94 3.12
C VAL A 260 4.61 -6.46 4.21
N ALA A 261 4.13 -6.66 5.44
CA ALA A 261 4.89 -7.30 6.50
C ALA A 261 5.29 -8.73 6.11
N GLY A 262 4.39 -9.49 5.46
CA GLY A 262 4.69 -10.80 4.89
C GLY A 262 5.77 -10.73 3.79
N ALA A 263 5.65 -9.77 2.87
CA ALA A 263 6.59 -9.57 1.76
C ALA A 263 7.99 -9.12 2.22
N ALA A 264 8.09 -8.48 3.38
CA ALA A 264 9.34 -8.02 3.98
C ALA A 264 9.76 -8.81 5.25
N GLY A 265 9.05 -9.88 5.58
CA GLY A 265 9.13 -10.55 6.87
C GLY A 265 9.89 -11.87 6.86
N SER A 266 10.66 -12.18 5.82
CA SER A 266 11.37 -13.47 5.75
C SER A 266 12.67 -13.47 6.57
N LEU A 267 13.27 -14.65 6.76
CA LEU A 267 14.61 -14.75 7.36
C LEU A 267 15.67 -13.98 6.58
N LYS A 268 15.54 -13.83 5.25
CA LYS A 268 16.45 -13.03 4.41
C LYS A 268 16.34 -11.52 4.67
N ASP A 269 15.28 -11.09 5.34
CA ASP A 269 15.04 -9.68 5.66
C ASP A 269 15.41 -9.34 7.12
N LYS A 270 15.95 -10.31 7.88
CA LYS A 270 16.44 -10.07 9.24
C LYS A 270 17.61 -9.07 9.21
N GLY A 271 17.51 -8.01 10.02
CA GLY A 271 18.50 -6.93 10.09
C GLY A 271 18.36 -5.86 9.01
N LYS A 272 17.47 -6.05 8.01
CA LYS A 272 17.13 -4.98 7.04
C LYS A 272 16.21 -3.98 7.73
N ARG A 273 16.75 -2.80 8.07
CA ARG A 273 15.99 -1.77 8.80
C ARG A 273 14.77 -1.30 8.02
N ASN A 274 13.67 -1.11 8.74
CA ASN A 274 12.48 -0.43 8.24
C ASN A 274 12.52 1.04 8.67
N LYS A 275 11.80 1.91 7.96
CA LYS A 275 11.76 3.35 8.22
C LYS A 275 10.33 3.85 8.18
N ALA A 276 9.94 4.67 9.15
CA ALA A 276 8.90 5.67 8.95
C ALA A 276 9.50 6.83 8.14
N THR A 277 8.81 7.31 7.11
CA THR A 277 9.40 8.24 6.14
C THR A 277 8.67 9.57 6.05
N ALA A 278 7.36 9.52 5.82
CA ALA A 278 6.51 10.69 5.73
C ALA A 278 5.22 10.44 6.52
N GLU A 279 4.59 11.52 6.96
CA GLU A 279 3.32 11.48 7.69
C GLU A 279 2.55 12.76 7.46
N CYS A 280 1.23 12.65 7.37
CA CYS A 280 0.31 13.76 7.59
C CYS A 280 -0.91 13.27 8.39
N TRP A 281 -1.67 14.21 8.92
CA TRP A 281 -2.93 13.94 9.62
C TRP A 281 -4.08 14.61 8.88
N GLU A 282 -5.14 13.86 8.62
CA GLU A 282 -6.37 14.35 8.00
C GLU A 282 -7.55 14.22 8.95
N LEU A 283 -8.60 15.02 8.74
CA LEU A 283 -9.89 14.89 9.44
C LEU A 283 -9.74 14.79 10.97
N GLN A 284 -8.77 15.53 11.52
CA GLN A 284 -8.32 15.48 12.91
C GLN A 284 -7.62 14.18 13.35
N ASN A 285 -8.22 13.01 13.16
CA ASN A 285 -7.77 11.77 13.78
C ASN A 285 -7.22 10.71 12.80
N MET A 286 -7.30 10.94 11.49
CA MET A 286 -6.77 10.01 10.49
C MET A 286 -5.26 10.23 10.34
N CYS A 287 -4.47 9.18 10.55
CA CYS A 287 -3.01 9.25 10.42
C CYS A 287 -2.53 8.53 9.16
N ASN A 288 -1.78 9.27 8.34
CA ASN A 288 -1.23 8.79 7.08
C ASN A 288 0.28 8.61 7.13
N SER A 289 0.76 7.72 8.00
CA SER A 289 2.17 7.36 8.08
C SER A 289 2.59 6.47 6.91
N GLN A 290 3.76 6.75 6.34
CA GLN A 290 4.35 6.02 5.23
C GLN A 290 5.54 5.20 5.74
N PHE A 291 5.64 3.94 5.32
CA PHE A 291 6.73 3.06 5.74
C PHE A 291 7.45 2.43 4.56
N GLN A 292 8.76 2.34 4.70
CA GLN A 292 9.65 1.59 3.80
C GLN A 292 10.26 0.42 4.54
N PHE A 293 10.12 -0.79 3.98
CA PHE A 293 10.70 -2.00 4.53
C PHE A 293 11.95 -2.40 3.76
N GLY A 294 13.10 -2.36 4.43
CA GLY A 294 14.42 -2.52 3.80
C GLY A 294 14.84 -1.29 2.99
N SER A 295 15.83 -1.48 2.13
CA SER A 295 16.33 -0.45 1.21
C SER A 295 16.50 -1.04 -0.18
N TRP A 296 16.62 -0.14 -1.16
CA TRP A 296 17.15 -0.44 -2.47
C TRP A 296 18.62 -0.92 -2.44
#